data_AF-A0A955MX04-F1
#
_entry.id   AF-A0A955MX04-F1
#
_cell.length_a   1.000
_cell.length_b   1.000
_cell.length_c   1.000
_cell.angle_alpha   90.00
_cell.angle_beta   90.00
_cell.angle_gamma   90.00
#
_symmetry.space_group_name_H-M   'P 1'
#
loop_
_entity.id
_entity.type
_entity.pdbx_description
1 polymer ?
#
loop_
_entity_poly.entity_id
_entity_poly.type
_entity_poly.pdbx_seq_one_letter_code
_entity_poly.pdbx_strand_id
1 'polypeptide(L)'
;MVTLFGIFEVGSRGLAAQQNGLDITGHNISNANTEGYSRQRANLASSVPLNLTPGAIPTGVEVQSITRLRDEFLDFQIRQQSSLAGFFGENEDVYGQIQVILQDPLNPIAELLEESASAGGINSLLKRFFSAFQELAGNP
;
A
#
# COMPACT_ATOMS: atom_id res chain seq x y z
N MET A 1 12.60 -42.74 -34.01
CA MET A 1 11.24 -43.13 -34.45
C MET A 1 10.29 -42.86 -33.29
N VAL A 2 9.25 -42.04 -33.51
CA VAL A 2 8.19 -41.82 -32.50
C VAL A 2 7.42 -43.13 -32.33
N THR A 3 7.25 -43.59 -31.10
CA THR A 3 6.52 -44.83 -30.79
C THR A 3 5.04 -44.52 -30.54
N LEU A 4 4.17 -45.52 -30.70
CA LEU A 4 2.74 -45.41 -30.37
C LEU A 4 2.53 -44.94 -28.92
N PHE A 5 3.34 -45.46 -27.99
CA PHE A 5 3.34 -45.03 -26.58
C PHE A 5 3.71 -43.55 -26.43
N GLY A 6 4.70 -43.06 -27.18
CA GLY A 6 5.06 -41.64 -27.16
C GLY A 6 3.95 -40.72 -27.69
N ILE A 7 3.18 -41.15 -28.69
CA ILE A 7 2.02 -40.39 -29.18
C ILE A 7 0.91 -40.33 -28.13
N PHE A 8 0.60 -41.47 -27.49
CA PHE A 8 -0.39 -41.50 -26.42
C PHE A 8 0.03 -40.65 -25.21
N GLU A 9 1.31 -40.65 -24.87
CA GLU A 9 1.84 -39.81 -23.79
C GLU A 9 1.69 -38.33 -24.12
N VAL A 10 2.04 -37.90 -25.34
CA VAL A 10 1.85 -36.50 -25.79
C VAL A 10 0.37 -36.10 -25.76
N GLY A 11 -0.53 -36.98 -26.23
CA GLY A 11 -1.97 -36.76 -26.18
C GLY A 11 -2.51 -36.66 -24.75
N SER A 12 -2.06 -37.54 -23.85
CA SER A 12 -2.42 -37.54 -22.44
C SER A 12 -1.95 -36.25 -21.74
N ARG A 13 -0.71 -35.81 -21.99
CA ARG A 13 -0.18 -34.54 -21.48
C ARG A 13 -0.98 -33.34 -21.99
N GLY A 14 -1.35 -33.34 -23.27
CA GLY A 14 -2.21 -32.31 -23.85
C GLY A 14 -3.57 -32.22 -23.15
N LEU A 15 -4.25 -33.35 -22.95
CA LEU A 15 -5.51 -33.39 -22.23
C LEU A 15 -5.37 -32.93 -20.78
N ALA A 16 -4.33 -33.39 -20.08
CA ALA A 16 -4.06 -32.97 -18.70
C ALA A 16 -3.80 -31.45 -18.60
N ALA A 17 -3.05 -30.88 -19.53
CA ALA A 17 -2.78 -29.44 -19.56
C ALA A 17 -4.05 -28.62 -19.81
N GLN A 18 -4.94 -29.10 -20.69
CA GLN A 18 -6.24 -28.46 -20.93
C GLN A 18 -7.19 -28.60 -19.74
N GLN A 19 -7.21 -29.75 -19.07
CA GLN A 19 -7.99 -29.94 -17.84
C GLN A 19 -7.58 -28.92 -16.77
N ASN A 20 -6.28 -28.73 -16.54
CA ASN A 20 -5.78 -27.69 -15.63
C ASN A 20 -6.23 -26.28 -16.06
N GLY A 21 -6.24 -25.99 -17.36
CA GLY A 21 -6.75 -24.72 -17.90
C GLY A 21 -8.24 -24.51 -17.60
N LEU A 22 -9.05 -25.56 -17.69
CA LEU A 22 -10.46 -25.54 -17.31
C LEU A 22 -10.64 -25.34 -15.81
N ASP A 23 -9.83 -25.99 -14.97
CA ASP A 23 -9.90 -25.84 -13.51
C ASP A 23 -9.62 -24.39 -13.08
N ILE A 24 -8.60 -23.75 -13.68
CA ILE A 24 -8.30 -22.33 -13.45
C ILE A 24 -9.44 -21.43 -13.95
N THR A 25 -10.05 -21.79 -15.09
CA THR A 25 -11.21 -21.07 -15.62
C THR A 25 -12.40 -21.19 -14.66
N GLY A 26 -12.66 -22.37 -14.11
CA GLY A 26 -13.67 -22.60 -13.08
C GLY A 26 -13.39 -21.77 -11.84
N HIS A 27 -12.15 -21.79 -11.34
CA HIS A 27 -11.73 -20.97 -10.20
C HIS A 27 -11.96 -19.47 -10.44
N ASN A 28 -11.65 -18.97 -11.64
CA ASN A 28 -11.90 -17.59 -12.02
C ASN A 28 -13.38 -17.23 -12.04
N ILE A 29 -14.23 -18.13 -12.57
CA ILE A 29 -15.68 -17.91 -12.63
C ILE A 29 -16.26 -17.91 -11.21
N SER A 30 -15.87 -18.86 -10.36
CA SER A 30 -16.36 -18.95 -8.99
C SER A 30 -15.98 -17.72 -8.15
N ASN A 31 -14.84 -17.10 -8.41
CA ASN A 31 -14.37 -15.90 -7.71
C ASN A 31 -14.61 -14.60 -8.47
N ALA A 32 -15.41 -14.63 -9.54
CA ALA A 32 -15.59 -13.46 -10.42
C ALA A 32 -16.15 -12.24 -9.68
N ASN A 33 -16.96 -12.46 -8.63
CA ASN A 33 -17.58 -11.42 -7.81
C ASN A 33 -16.92 -11.25 -6.44
N THR A 34 -15.78 -11.91 -6.20
CA THR A 34 -15.06 -11.79 -4.93
C THR A 34 -14.18 -10.53 -4.98
N GLU A 35 -14.42 -9.60 -4.07
CA GLU A 35 -13.62 -8.37 -3.95
C GLU A 35 -12.14 -8.70 -3.74
N GLY A 36 -11.25 -7.97 -4.41
CA GLY A 36 -9.80 -8.20 -4.37
C GLY A 36 -9.31 -9.44 -5.14
N TYR A 37 -10.20 -10.21 -5.77
CA TYR A 37 -9.78 -11.33 -6.62
C TYR A 37 -9.11 -10.83 -7.91
N SER A 38 -7.95 -11.39 -8.22
CA SER A 38 -7.28 -11.19 -9.50
C SER A 38 -7.35 -12.46 -10.34
N ARG A 39 -7.83 -12.30 -11.58
CA ARG A 39 -7.95 -13.39 -12.56
C ARG A 39 -6.60 -14.05 -12.80
N GLN A 40 -6.60 -15.38 -12.83
CA GLN A 40 -5.43 -16.19 -13.14
C GLN A 40 -5.47 -16.69 -14.59
N ARG A 41 -4.31 -16.82 -15.23
CA ARG A 41 -4.16 -17.38 -16.58
C ARG A 41 -3.09 -18.47 -16.55
N ALA A 42 -3.42 -19.67 -17.02
CA ALA A 42 -2.43 -20.70 -17.31
C ALA A 42 -1.67 -20.34 -18.60
N ASN A 43 -0.34 -20.34 -18.51
CA ASN A 43 0.54 -20.22 -19.66
C ASN A 43 0.99 -21.62 -20.06
N LEU A 44 0.52 -22.06 -21.22
CA LEU A 44 0.89 -23.34 -21.81
C LEU A 44 2.17 -23.15 -22.63
N ALA A 45 3.15 -24.03 -22.42
CA ALA A 45 4.39 -24.04 -23.18
C ALA A 45 4.71 -25.45 -23.69
N SER A 46 5.49 -25.54 -24.77
CA SER A 46 6.03 -26.82 -25.21
C SER A 46 6.92 -27.40 -24.13
N SER A 47 6.69 -28.67 -23.78
CA SER A 47 7.58 -29.40 -22.88
C SER A 47 8.94 -29.62 -23.56
N VAL A 48 9.98 -29.84 -22.76
CA VAL A 48 11.37 -29.95 -23.24
C VAL A 48 11.49 -31.17 -24.16
N PRO A 49 11.92 -31.00 -25.43
CA PRO A 49 11.99 -32.10 -26.37
C PRO A 49 13.10 -33.08 -25.98
N LEU A 50 12.87 -34.36 -26.22
CA LEU A 50 13.88 -35.40 -26.01
C LEU A 50 14.82 -35.42 -27.22
N ASN A 51 16.05 -34.96 -27.03
CA ASN A 51 17.07 -34.96 -28.09
C ASN A 51 17.69 -36.36 -28.23
N LEU A 52 17.53 -36.97 -29.41
CA LEU A 52 18.03 -38.29 -29.74
C LEU A 52 18.69 -38.22 -31.11
N THR A 53 20.01 -38.44 -31.21
CA THR A 53 20.70 -38.35 -32.50
C THR A 53 20.31 -39.51 -33.42
N PRO A 54 19.84 -39.26 -34.66
CA PRO A 54 19.53 -37.96 -35.27
C PRO A 54 18.09 -37.47 -34.98
N GLY A 55 17.95 -36.25 -34.42
CA GLY A 55 16.67 -35.55 -34.25
C GLY A 55 16.27 -35.16 -32.81
N ALA A 56 15.13 -34.49 -32.70
CA ALA A 56 14.46 -34.16 -31.44
C ALA A 56 13.03 -34.71 -31.47
N ILE A 57 12.62 -35.38 -30.40
CA ILE A 57 11.26 -35.89 -30.24
C ILE A 57 10.46 -34.87 -29.41
N PRO A 58 9.38 -34.30 -29.96
CA PRO A 58 8.52 -33.41 -29.19
C PRO A 58 7.81 -34.19 -28.09
N THR A 59 7.75 -33.60 -26.89
CA THR A 59 7.24 -34.23 -25.65
C THR A 59 5.89 -33.65 -25.20
N GLY A 60 5.26 -32.85 -26.05
CA GLY A 60 3.92 -32.29 -25.84
C GLY A 60 3.92 -30.91 -25.21
N VAL A 61 2.85 -30.62 -24.47
CA VAL A 61 2.58 -29.31 -23.84
C VAL A 61 2.42 -29.49 -22.34
N GLU A 62 2.83 -28.49 -21.57
CA GLU A 62 2.67 -28.43 -20.12
C GLU A 62 2.24 -27.03 -19.69
N VAL A 63 1.69 -26.94 -18.48
CA VAL A 63 1.41 -25.64 -17.84
C VAL A 63 2.72 -25.14 -17.24
N GLN A 64 3.34 -24.16 -17.87
CA GLN A 64 4.61 -23.60 -17.44
C GLN A 64 4.46 -22.72 -16.19
N SER A 65 3.40 -21.91 -16.16
CA SER A 65 3.13 -21.00 -15.06
C SER A 65 1.66 -20.60 -15.03
N ILE A 66 1.23 -20.12 -13.86
CA ILE A 66 -0.07 -19.47 -13.68
C ILE A 66 0.22 -18.02 -13.31
N THR A 67 -0.09 -17.08 -14.20
CA THR A 67 0.12 -15.66 -13.96
C THR A 67 -1.18 -14.97 -13.58
N ARG A 68 -1.08 -13.94 -12.74
CA ARG A 68 -2.21 -13.08 -12.39
C ARG A 68 -2.30 -11.94 -13.39
N LEU A 69 -3.52 -11.65 -13.84
CA LEU A 69 -3.84 -10.50 -14.67
C LEU A 69 -4.16 -9.35 -13.72
N ARG A 70 -3.17 -8.50 -13.49
CA ARG A 70 -3.28 -7.23 -12.77
C ARG A 70 -2.68 -6.12 -13.62
N ASP A 71 -3.13 -4.90 -13.38
CA ASP A 71 -2.51 -3.72 -13.94
C ASP A 71 -1.35 -3.29 -13.02
N GLU A 72 -0.12 -3.58 -13.43
CA GLU A 72 1.07 -3.26 -12.62
C GLU A 72 1.25 -1.75 -12.41
N PHE A 73 0.77 -0.93 -13.34
CA PHE A 73 0.82 0.52 -13.22
C PHE A 73 -0.16 1.01 -12.17
N LEU A 74 -1.37 0.45 -12.14
CA LEU A 74 -2.34 0.75 -11.09
C LEU A 74 -1.84 0.26 -9.71
N ASP A 75 -1.26 -0.94 -9.64
CA ASP A 75 -0.65 -1.48 -8.42
C ASP A 75 0.49 -0.58 -7.91
N PHE A 76 1.27 0.01 -8.82
CA PHE A 76 2.29 0.99 -8.47
C PHE A 76 1.70 2.29 -7.94
N GLN A 77 0.69 2.85 -8.61
CA GLN A 77 0.02 4.07 -8.16
C GLN A 77 -0.62 3.89 -6.79
N ILE A 78 -1.36 2.79 -6.57
CA ILE A 78 -2.02 2.52 -5.28
C ILE A 78 -0.98 2.48 -4.16
N ARG A 79 0.15 1.79 -4.37
CA ARG A 79 1.24 1.75 -3.38
C ARG A 79 1.84 3.12 -3.10
N GLN A 80 2.07 3.92 -4.15
CA GLN A 80 2.61 5.27 -3.99
C GLN A 80 1.65 6.18 -3.22
N GLN A 81 0.37 6.20 -3.60
CA GLN A 81 -0.65 7.03 -2.94
C GLN A 81 -0.90 6.57 -1.50
N SER A 82 -0.91 5.27 -1.24
CA SER A 82 -1.00 4.72 0.11
C SER A 82 0.19 5.13 0.98
N SER A 83 1.41 5.13 0.43
CA SER A 83 2.60 5.60 1.14
C SER A 83 2.54 7.09 1.45
N LEU A 84 2.06 7.92 0.51
CA LEU A 84 1.90 9.35 0.73
C LEU A 84 0.81 9.65 1.76
N ALA A 85 -0.33 8.96 1.67
CA ALA A 85 -1.41 9.09 2.64
C ALA A 85 -0.94 8.72 4.06
N GLY A 86 -0.17 7.64 4.20
CA GLY A 86 0.41 7.25 5.49
C GLY A 86 1.41 8.29 6.02
N PHE A 87 2.26 8.85 5.16
CA PHE A 87 3.18 9.93 5.54
C PHE A 87 2.42 11.16 6.04
N PHE A 88 1.38 11.61 5.33
CA PHE A 88 0.61 12.78 5.75
C PHE A 88 -0.22 12.52 7.01
N GLY A 89 -0.77 11.32 7.18
CA GLY A 89 -1.47 10.94 8.42
C GLY A 89 -0.55 11.00 9.64
N GLU A 90 0.68 10.50 9.54
CA GLU A 90 1.65 10.60 10.64
C GLU A 90 2.01 12.07 10.95
N ASN A 91 2.17 12.91 9.92
CA ASN A 91 2.43 14.34 10.13
C ASN A 91 1.23 15.01 10.82
N GLU A 92 0.00 14.68 10.43
CA GLU A 92 -1.21 15.17 11.08
C GLU A 92 -1.24 14.80 12.57
N ASP A 93 -0.92 13.54 12.90
CA ASP A 93 -0.83 13.09 14.29
C ASP A 93 0.23 13.86 15.10
N VAL A 94 1.42 14.08 14.51
CA VAL A 94 2.48 14.88 15.13
C VAL A 94 2.05 16.33 15.32
N TYR A 95 1.41 16.95 14.33
CA TYR A 95 0.90 18.31 14.47
C TYR A 95 -0.23 18.41 15.50
N GLY A 96 -1.09 17.40 15.59
CA GLY A 96 -2.10 17.29 16.64
C GLY A 96 -1.48 17.25 18.03
N GLN A 97 -0.42 16.46 18.23
CA GLN A 97 0.32 16.42 19.50
C GLN A 97 0.97 17.77 19.83
N ILE A 98 1.61 18.41 18.85
CA ILE A 98 2.19 19.75 19.03
C ILE A 98 1.10 20.76 19.40
N GLN A 99 -0.05 20.70 18.74
CA GLN A 99 -1.17 21.59 19.03
C GLN A 99 -1.66 21.41 20.47
N VAL A 100 -1.82 20.17 20.95
CA VAL A 100 -2.20 19.91 22.36
C VAL A 100 -1.15 20.47 23.33
N ILE A 101 0.14 20.23 23.06
CA ILE A 101 1.24 20.74 23.90
C ILE A 101 1.29 22.27 23.90
N LEU A 102 0.98 22.93 22.79
CA LEU A 102 1.00 24.39 22.69
C LEU A 102 -0.28 25.04 23.20
N GLN A 103 -1.42 24.35 23.13
CA GLN A 103 -2.70 24.89 23.59
C GLN A 103 -2.76 25.02 25.12
N ASP A 104 -2.10 24.12 25.86
CA ASP A 104 -2.01 24.18 27.32
C ASP A 104 -1.25 25.44 27.85
N PRO A 105 -0.04 25.79 27.39
CA PRO A 105 0.67 27.02 27.78
C PRO A 105 0.10 28.29 27.11
N LEU A 106 -0.60 28.19 25.98
CA LEU A 106 -1.21 29.34 25.32
C LEU A 106 -2.59 29.70 25.86
N ASN A 107 -3.34 28.77 26.46
CA ASN A 107 -4.64 29.06 27.08
C ASN A 107 -4.57 30.18 28.13
N PRO A 108 -3.67 30.17 29.13
CA PRO A 108 -3.57 31.28 30.07
C PRO A 108 -3.10 32.56 29.39
N ILE A 109 -2.28 32.49 28.33
CA ILE A 109 -1.87 33.69 27.58
C ILE A 109 -3.04 34.24 26.76
N ALA A 110 -3.86 33.41 26.13
CA ALA A 110 -5.04 33.82 25.39
C ALA A 110 -6.09 34.43 26.32
N GLU A 111 -6.30 33.83 27.49
CA GLU A 111 -7.17 34.36 28.55
C GLU A 111 -6.63 35.70 29.11
N LEU A 112 -5.30 35.82 29.31
CA LEU A 112 -4.64 37.06 29.70
C LEU A 112 -4.67 38.14 28.59
N LEU A 113 -4.65 37.75 27.32
CA LEU A 113 -4.75 38.66 26.18
C LEU A 113 -6.19 39.11 25.95
N GLU A 114 -7.19 38.25 26.21
CA GLU A 114 -8.61 38.59 26.19
C GLU A 114 -8.97 39.51 27.38
N GLU A 115 -8.40 39.24 28.57
CA GLU A 115 -8.46 40.14 29.73
C GLU A 115 -7.75 41.48 29.42
N SER A 116 -6.56 41.46 28.79
CA SER A 116 -5.82 42.66 28.36
C SER A 116 -6.56 43.43 27.25
N ALA A 117 -7.27 42.76 26.36
CA ALA A 117 -8.10 43.39 25.33
C ALA A 117 -9.31 44.12 25.95
N SER A 118 -9.86 43.60 27.06
CA SER A 118 -10.92 44.29 27.82
C SER A 118 -10.39 45.39 28.76
N ALA A 119 -9.13 45.29 29.19
CA ALA A 119 -8.46 46.21 30.12
C ALA A 119 -7.14 46.78 29.54
N GLY A 120 -7.23 47.50 28.42
CA GLY A 120 -6.20 48.47 28.03
C GLY A 120 -4.83 47.94 27.57
N GLY A 121 -4.78 46.82 26.86
CA GLY A 121 -3.70 46.39 25.94
C GLY A 121 -2.25 46.37 26.47
N ILE A 122 -1.28 46.32 25.55
CA ILE A 122 0.19 46.26 25.82
C ILE A 122 0.66 47.34 26.82
N ASN A 123 -0.02 48.49 26.87
CA ASN A 123 0.29 49.55 27.82
C ASN A 123 0.01 49.17 29.28
N SER A 124 -1.03 48.39 29.57
CA SER A 124 -1.30 47.91 30.93
C SER A 124 -0.31 46.83 31.36
N LEU A 125 0.13 46.00 30.41
CA LEU A 125 1.12 44.93 30.60
C LEU A 125 2.52 45.51 30.88
N LEU A 126 2.93 46.53 30.11
CA LEU A 126 4.16 47.29 30.37
C LEU A 126 4.11 48.02 31.72
N LYS A 127 2.97 48.62 32.08
CA LYS A 127 2.80 49.26 33.40
C LYS A 127 2.97 48.26 34.54
N ARG A 128 2.36 47.07 34.46
CA ARG A 128 2.51 46.03 35.48
C ARG A 128 3.93 45.46 35.56
N PHE A 129 4.61 45.27 34.42
CA PHE A 129 6.02 44.86 34.39
C PHE A 129 6.91 45.83 35.16
N PHE A 130 6.81 47.13 34.86
CA PHE A 130 7.61 48.15 35.54
C PHE A 130 7.19 48.33 37.00
N SER A 131 5.91 48.21 37.34
CA SER A 131 5.44 48.24 38.73
C SER A 131 5.96 47.06 39.55
N ALA A 132 5.93 45.83 39.04
CA ALA A 132 6.45 44.65 39.74
C ALA A 132 7.96 44.73 39.97
N PHE A 133 8.71 45.26 38.99
CA PHE A 133 10.14 45.52 39.15
C PHE A 133 10.44 46.58 40.23
N GLN A 134 9.57 47.59 40.32
CA GLN A 134 9.69 48.67 41.31
C GLN A 134 9.30 48.21 42.72
N GLU A 135 8.38 47.25 42.83
CA GLU A 135 7.96 46.62 44.09
C GLU A 135 9.08 45.70 44.64
N LEU A 136 9.74 44.91 43.78
CA LEU A 136 10.91 44.12 44.14
C LEU A 136 12.10 45.00 44.55
N ALA A 137 12.27 46.16 43.92
CA ALA A 137 13.31 47.12 44.33
C ALA A 137 12.99 47.81 45.67
N GLY A 138 11.70 47.91 46.03
CA GLY A 138 11.24 48.51 47.28
C GLY A 138 11.23 47.56 48.49
N ASN A 139 11.17 46.24 48.25
CA ASN A 139 11.31 45.17 49.24
C ASN A 139 12.23 44.07 48.66
N PRO A 140 13.56 44.23 48.75
CA PRO A 140 14.51 43.28 48.21
C PRO A 140 14.47 41.90 48.89
#